data_AF-A0A376Y7V9-F1
#
_entry.id   AF-A0A376Y7V9-F1
#
_cell.length_a   1.000
_cell.length_b   1.000
_cell.length_c   1.000
_cell.angle_alpha   90.00
_cell.angle_beta   90.00
_cell.angle_gamma   90.00
#
_symmetry.space_group_name_H-M   'P 1'
#
loop_
_entity.id
_entity.type
_entity.pdbx_description
1 polymer ?
#
loop_
_entity_poly.entity_id
_entity_poly.type
_entity_poly.pdbx_seq_one_letter_code
_entity_poly.pdbx_strand_id
1 'polypeptide(L)' 'MASSNLIKQLQERGLVAQVTDEEALAERLAQGPIALYCGFDPTADSLHLGHLVPLLCLKRFQQAGHKPVAAGRRARRV' A
#
# COMPACT_ATOMS: atom_id res chain seq x y z
N MET A 1 11.39 4.31 21.59
CA MET A 1 10.21 3.43 21.69
C MET A 1 9.11 3.95 20.77
N ALA A 2 9.00 3.39 19.57
CA ALA A 2 7.80 3.45 18.73
C ALA A 2 7.96 2.45 17.57
N SER A 3 8.29 1.20 17.89
CA SER A 3 8.24 0.10 16.93
C SER A 3 6.79 -0.37 16.78
N SER A 4 5.89 0.56 16.49
CA SER A 4 4.52 0.24 16.09
C SER A 4 4.62 -0.34 14.68
N ASN A 5 4.78 -1.66 14.62
CA ASN A 5 4.91 -2.44 13.41
C ASN A 5 3.74 -2.10 12.47
N LEU A 6 4.00 -1.32 11.41
CA LEU A 6 2.98 -0.82 10.49
C LEU A 6 2.12 -1.96 9.93
N ILE A 7 2.75 -3.11 9.68
CA ILE A 7 2.07 -4.33 9.22
C ILE A 7 1.05 -4.82 10.25
N LYS A 8 1.43 -4.84 11.54
CA LYS A 8 0.53 -5.21 12.63
C LYS A 8 -0.67 -4.27 12.73
N GLN A 9 -0.46 -2.96 12.58
CA GLN A 9 -1.56 -1.99 12.57
C GLN A 9 -2.52 -2.17 11.40
N LEU A 10 -2.02 -2.63 10.24
CA LEU A 10 -2.84 -2.95 9.09
C LEU A 10 -3.59 -4.28 9.29
N GLN A 11 -2.96 -5.28 9.90
CA GLN A 11 -3.60 -6.55 10.28
C GLN A 11 -4.74 -6.35 11.30
N GLU A 12 -4.51 -5.56 12.36
CA GLU A 12 -5.53 -5.22 13.38
C GLU A 12 -6.77 -4.55 12.77
N ARG A 13 -6.61 -3.88 11.63
CA ARG A 13 -7.69 -3.23 10.88
C ARG A 13 -8.33 -4.13 9.82
N GLY A 14 -7.86 -5.38 9.68
CA GLY A 14 -8.31 -6.30 8.63
C GLY A 14 -7.93 -5.85 7.21
N LEU A 15 -6.89 -5.03 7.06
CA LEU A 15 -6.44 -4.48 5.76
C LEU A 15 -5.38 -5.35 5.07
N VAL A 16 -4.97 -6.45 5.70
CA VAL A 16 -3.96 -7.38 5.20
C VAL A 16 -4.62 -8.72 4.95
N ALA A 17 -4.62 -9.15 3.68
CA ALA A 17 -5.07 -10.49 3.31
C ALA A 17 -3.91 -11.49 3.38
N GLN A 18 -2.76 -11.13 2.80
CA GLN A 18 -1.57 -11.97 2.72
C GLN A 18 -0.32 -11.09 2.74
N VAL A 19 0.76 -11.59 3.33
CA VAL A 19 2.08 -10.94 3.36
C VAL A 19 3.12 -11.99 3.00
N THR A 20 4.07 -11.61 2.16
CA THR A 20 5.25 -12.43 1.88
C THR A 20 6.30 -12.11 2.93
N ASP A 21 6.75 -13.12 3.67
CA ASP A 21 7.80 -13.02 4.70
C ASP A 21 7.63 -11.79 5.63
N GLU A 22 6.70 -11.93 6.57
CA GLU A 22 6.30 -10.85 7.47
C GLU A 22 7.46 -10.34 8.32
N GLU A 23 8.33 -11.23 8.78
CA GLU A 23 9.48 -10.88 9.61
C GLU A 23 10.49 -10.03 8.82
N ALA A 24 10.89 -10.49 7.63
CA ALA A 24 11.81 -9.75 6.77
C ALA A 24 11.24 -8.39 6.35
N LEU A 25 9.93 -8.31 6.07
CA LEU A 25 9.28 -7.05 5.72
C LEU A 25 9.26 -6.07 6.90
N ALA A 26 8.96 -6.54 8.11
CA ALA A 26 8.96 -5.72 9.32
C ALA A 26 10.36 -5.16 9.62
N GLU A 27 11.40 -6.00 9.50
CA GLU A 27 12.80 -5.56 9.61
C GLU A 27 13.15 -4.51 8.55
N ARG A 28 12.74 -4.73 7.29
CA ARG A 28 13.02 -3.79 6.21
C ARG A 28 12.34 -2.44 6.44
N LEU A 29 11.11 -2.43 6.96
CA LEU A 29 10.38 -1.20 7.30
C LEU A 29 11.05 -0.46 8.47
N ALA A 30 11.64 -1.17 9.42
CA ALA A 30 12.37 -0.59 10.55
C ALA A 30 13.70 0.06 10.14
N GLN A 31 14.34 -0.42 9.07
CA GLN A 31 15.59 0.14 8.54
C GLN A 31 15.42 1.53 7.90
N GLY A 32 14.18 1.95 7.58
CA GLY A 32 13.88 3.29 7.08
C GLY A 32 12.87 3.33 5.93
N PRO A 33 12.69 4.51 5.29
CA PRO A 33 11.73 4.70 4.22
C PRO A 33 11.97 3.74 3.04
N ILE A 34 10.88 3.18 2.51
CA ILE A 34 10.90 2.33 1.32
C ILE A 34 9.98 2.90 0.26
N ALA A 35 10.23 2.54 -1.00
CA ALA A 35 9.29 2.76 -2.08
C ALA A 35 8.36 1.55 -2.20
N LEU A 36 7.07 1.80 -2.41
CA LEU A 36 6.06 0.76 -2.63
C LEU A 36 5.13 1.20 -3.76
N TYR A 37 4.49 0.25 -4.43
CA TYR A 37 3.56 0.58 -5.51
C TYR A 37 2.24 -0.18 -5.39
N CYS A 38 1.18 0.42 -5.93
CA CYS A 38 -0.08 -0.28 -6.20
C CYS A 38 -0.49 0.03 -7.65
N GLY A 39 -0.85 -1.04 -8.37
CA GLY A 39 -1.31 -0.97 -9.76
C GLY A 39 -2.82 -0.75 -9.83
N PHE A 40 -3.25 0.21 -10.65
CA PHE A 40 -4.65 0.42 -11.02
C PHE A 40 -4.77 0.25 -12.53
N ASP A 41 -5.43 -0.83 -12.97
CA ASP A 41 -5.72 -1.01 -14.39
C ASP A 41 -6.96 -0.20 -14.79
N PRO A 42 -6.90 0.59 -15.88
CA PRO A 42 -7.98 1.48 -16.29
C PRO A 42 -9.10 0.68 -16.99
N THR A 43 -9.84 -0.11 -16.23
CA THR A 43 -10.98 -0.91 -16.73
C THR A 43 -12.26 -0.07 -16.92
N ALA A 44 -12.28 1.15 -16.38
CA ALA A 44 -13.36 2.11 -16.52
C ALA A 44 -12.81 3.54 -16.48
N ASP A 45 -13.64 4.52 -16.83
CA ASP A 45 -13.30 5.95 -16.77
C ASP A 45 -13.08 6.49 -15.35
N SER A 46 -13.39 5.69 -14.32
CA SER A 46 -13.28 6.09 -12.91
C SER A 46 -12.96 4.91 -11.99
N LEU A 47 -12.39 5.22 -10.82
CA LEU A 47 -12.19 4.25 -9.74
C LEU A 47 -13.47 4.11 -8.92
N HIS A 48 -13.89 2.87 -8.67
CA HIS A 48 -14.98 2.54 -7.75
C HIS A 48 -14.45 2.11 -6.37
N LEU A 49 -15.37 1.90 -5.42
CA LEU A 49 -15.06 1.59 -4.00
C LEU A 49 -14.08 0.42 -3.79
N GLY A 50 -14.03 -0.56 -4.71
CA GLY A 50 -13.07 -1.67 -4.65
C GLY A 50 -11.61 -1.24 -4.65
N HIS A 51 -11.30 -0.09 -5.28
CA HIS A 51 -9.94 0.47 -5.31
C HIS A 51 -9.60 1.33 -4.09
N LEU A 52 -10.58 1.63 -3.24
CA LEU A 52 -10.39 2.55 -2.12
C LEU A 52 -9.51 1.93 -1.03
N VAL A 53 -9.67 0.63 -0.76
CA VAL A 53 -8.86 -0.10 0.24
C VAL A 53 -7.36 -0.01 -0.09
N PRO A 54 -6.89 -0.41 -1.29
CA PRO A 54 -5.47 -0.29 -1.63
C PRO A 54 -4.97 1.16 -1.66
N LEU A 55 -5.80 2.12 -2.10
CA LEU A 55 -5.45 3.55 -2.05
C LEU A 55 -5.24 4.06 -0.61
N LEU A 56 -6.13 3.68 0.31
CA LEU A 56 -6.01 4.05 1.73
C LEU A 56 -4.79 3.38 2.37
N CYS A 57 -4.47 2.14 1.98
CA CYS A 57 -3.24 1.49 2.41
C CYS A 57 -2.01 2.29 1.93
N LEU A 58 -1.91 2.65 0.65
CA LEU A 58 -0.81 3.50 0.15
C LEU A 58 -0.68 4.81 0.94
N LYS A 59 -1.80 5.46 1.26
CA LYS A 59 -1.82 6.68 2.08
C LYS A 59 -1.29 6.42 3.50
N ARG A 60 -1.61 5.29 4.12
CA ARG A 60 -1.08 4.91 5.44
C ARG A 60 0.43 4.70 5.41
N PHE A 61 0.94 4.05 4.37
CA PHE A 61 2.38 3.92 4.16
C PHE A 61 3.05 5.29 3.97
N GLN A 62 2.41 6.22 3.27
CA GLN A 62 2.91 7.60 3.15
C GLN A 62 2.96 8.32 4.50
N GLN A 63 1.91 8.18 5.31
CA GLN A 63 1.83 8.76 6.66
C GLN A 63 2.88 8.17 7.61
N ALA A 64 3.29 6.92 7.39
CA ALA A 64 4.41 6.29 8.09
C ALA A 64 5.79 6.69 7.53
N GLY A 65 5.85 7.59 6.53
CA GLY A 65 7.10 8.12 5.98
C GLY A 65 7.65 7.37 4.76
N HIS A 66 6.93 6.38 4.24
CA HIS A 66 7.31 5.65 3.03
C HIS A 66 6.88 6.41 1.75
N LYS A 67 7.38 5.98 0.60
CA LYS A 67 7.16 6.63 -0.70
C LYS A 67 6.26 5.77 -1.59
N PRO A 68 4.91 5.96 -1.55
CA PRO A 68 4.01 5.22 -2.42
C PRO A 68 4.09 5.71 -3.88
N VAL A 69 3.89 4.79 -4.81
CA VAL A 69 3.76 5.03 -6.24
C VAL A 69 2.45 4.42 -6.72
N ALA A 70 1.53 5.26 -7.20
CA ALA A 70 0.33 4.78 -7.87
C ALA A 70 0.69 4.55 -9.35
N ALA A 71 0.78 3.29 -9.76
CA ALA A 71 1.05 2.92 -11.15
C ALA A 71 -0.28 2.65 -11.85
N GLY A 72 -0.52 3.32 -12.98
CA GLY A 72 -1.67 3.02 -13.83
C GLY A 72 -1.25 2.97 -15.28
N ARG A 73 -1.86 2.06 -16.06
CA ARG A 73 -1.72 2.12 -17.53
C ARG A 73 -2.57 3.28 -18.04
N ARG A 74 -2.08 4.06 -19.00
CA ARG A 74 -2.94 5.03 -19.72
C ARG A 74 -3.96 4.23 -20.52
N ALA A 75 -5.26 4.41 -20.26
CA ALA A 75 -6.27 4.03 -21.23
C ALA A 75 -6.10 4.93 -22.46
N ARG A 76 -5.89 4.33 -23.64
CA ARG A 76 -6.07 5.05 -24.91
C ARG A 76 -7.55 5.39 -25.00
N ARG A 77 -7.90 6.67 -24.94
CA ARG A 77 -9.22 7.11 -25.42
C ARG A 77 -9.26 6.79 -26.92
N VAL A 78 -10.20 5.93 -27.30
CA VAL A 78 -10.58 5.68 -28.70
C VAL A 78 -11.59 6.76 -29.11
#